data_AF-A0A8J8J9P6-F1
#
_entry.id   AF-A0A8J8J9P6-F1
#
_cell.length_a   1.000
_cell.length_b   1.000
_cell.length_c   1.000
_cell.angle_alpha   90.00
_cell.angle_beta   90.00
_cell.angle_gamma   90.00
#
_symmetry.space_group_name_H-M   'P 1'
#
loop_
_entity.id
_entity.type
_entity.pdbx_description
1 polymer ?
#
loop_
_entity_poly.entity_id
_entity_poly.type
_entity_poly.pdbx_seq_one_letter_code
_entity_poly.pdbx_strand_id
1 'polypeptide(L)'
;MNEFRIHNLLTFYLPFLILIVFVYEFFSQNSKALIYVIGNLIAYLAIRLELHHYTHKWGFHRNKKFVKILVVYDLFAMGFLLPTILVYSTRATLVKNILIYVVVVFLIYVPISKMIDKLMGMGLLIFSGGFSLIIFLTARTVLVPLIFMLLSLWTWLLLKHNLVSYTQYITVNALNTGHKGDENKNIQL
;
A
#
# COMPACT_ATOMS: atom_id res chain seq x y z
N MET A 1 -14.43 -5.47 -16.51
CA MET A 1 -13.00 -5.20 -16.84
C MET A 1 -12.15 -6.04 -15.90
N ASN A 2 -11.15 -6.77 -16.42
CA ASN A 2 -10.40 -7.75 -15.62
C ASN A 2 -9.64 -7.02 -14.49
N GLU A 3 -9.96 -7.28 -13.21
CA GLU A 3 -9.38 -6.57 -12.05
C GLU A 3 -7.85 -6.64 -12.03
N PHE A 4 -7.29 -7.75 -12.53
CA PHE A 4 -5.85 -7.94 -12.73
C PHE A 4 -5.23 -6.95 -13.72
N ARG A 5 -5.97 -6.57 -14.78
CA ARG A 5 -5.52 -5.56 -15.75
C ARG A 5 -5.46 -4.17 -15.10
N ILE A 6 -6.42 -3.86 -14.24
CA ILE A 6 -6.47 -2.61 -13.48
C ILE A 6 -5.30 -2.55 -12.49
N HIS A 7 -5.06 -3.64 -11.76
CA HIS A 7 -3.92 -3.76 -10.84
C HIS A 7 -2.58 -3.50 -11.53
N ASN A 8 -2.34 -4.14 -12.68
CA ASN A 8 -1.11 -3.94 -13.44
C ASN A 8 -0.99 -2.50 -13.94
N LEU A 9 -2.07 -1.95 -14.50
CA LEU A 9 -2.08 -0.56 -14.96
C LEU A 9 -1.75 0.41 -13.83
N LEU A 10 -2.41 0.30 -12.66
CA LEU A 10 -2.07 1.17 -11.53
C LEU A 10 -0.64 0.93 -11.02
N THR A 11 -0.16 -0.32 -10.98
CA THR A 11 1.20 -0.62 -10.53
C THR A 11 2.26 0.12 -11.34
N PHE A 12 2.09 0.23 -12.66
CA PHE A 12 3.03 0.91 -13.54
C PHE A 12 2.81 2.42 -13.60
N TYR A 13 1.55 2.88 -13.71
CA TYR A 13 1.26 4.28 -14.02
C TYR A 13 1.09 5.18 -12.79
N LEU A 14 0.75 4.62 -11.62
CA LEU A 14 0.56 5.40 -10.39
C LEU A 14 1.78 6.25 -9.99
N PRO A 15 3.04 5.76 -10.00
CA PRO A 15 4.19 6.60 -9.65
C PRO A 15 4.39 7.76 -10.63
N PHE A 16 4.11 7.57 -11.92
CA PHE A 16 4.17 8.65 -12.91
C PHE A 16 3.06 9.68 -12.67
N LEU A 17 1.86 9.22 -12.31
CA LEU A 17 0.73 10.10 -12.01
C LEU A 17 1.00 10.93 -10.75
N ILE A 18 1.60 10.34 -9.72
CA ILE A 18 2.10 11.04 -8.53
C ILE A 18 3.14 12.10 -8.92
N LEU A 19 4.09 11.76 -9.80
CA LEU A 19 5.13 12.69 -10.27
C LEU A 19 4.56 13.87 -11.06
N ILE A 20 3.60 13.62 -11.96
CA ILE A 20 2.93 14.67 -12.73
C ILE A 20 2.20 15.64 -11.79
N VAL A 21 1.47 15.11 -10.79
CA VAL A 21 0.80 15.94 -9.79
C VAL A 21 1.80 16.71 -8.93
N PHE A 22 2.94 16.11 -8.59
CA PHE A 22 4.03 16.81 -7.88
C PHE A 22 4.51 18.03 -8.66
N VAL A 23 4.83 17.84 -9.94
CA VAL A 23 5.31 18.92 -10.82
C VAL A 23 4.24 20.01 -10.97
N TYR A 24 2.98 19.62 -11.16
CA TYR A 24 1.87 20.56 -11.26
C TYR A 24 1.70 21.40 -9.99
N GLU A 25 1.58 20.77 -8.83
CA GLU A 25 1.38 21.48 -7.55
C GLU A 25 2.60 22.30 -7.14
N PHE A 26 3.80 21.92 -7.61
CA PHE A 26 5.02 22.72 -7.47
C PHE A 26 4.92 24.05 -8.22
N PHE A 27 4.48 24.01 -9.49
CA PHE A 27 4.24 25.23 -10.27
C PHE A 27 3.07 26.05 -9.73
N SER A 28 2.05 25.40 -9.15
CA SER A 28 0.94 26.09 -8.47
C SER A 28 1.28 26.60 -7.07
N GLN A 29 2.53 26.39 -6.59
CA GLN A 29 3.02 26.83 -5.27
C GLN A 29 2.16 26.35 -4.08
N ASN A 30 1.46 25.23 -4.23
CA ASN A 30 0.59 24.70 -3.18
C ASN A 30 1.38 23.78 -2.25
N SER A 31 2.03 24.37 -1.25
CA SER A 31 2.89 23.66 -0.30
C SER A 31 2.17 22.54 0.45
N LYS A 32 0.87 22.71 0.76
CA LYS A 32 0.08 21.68 1.44
C LYS A 32 -0.15 20.47 0.54
N ALA A 33 -0.52 20.72 -0.71
CA ALA A 33 -0.68 19.66 -1.70
C ALA A 33 0.64 18.89 -1.92
N LEU A 34 1.77 19.61 -2.06
CA LEU A 34 3.09 18.99 -2.21
C LEU A 34 3.43 18.03 -1.07
N ILE A 35 3.15 18.41 0.19
CA ILE A 35 3.40 17.54 1.35
C ILE A 35 2.60 16.22 1.23
N TYR A 36 1.33 16.30 0.83
CA TYR A 36 0.51 15.10 0.61
C TYR A 36 0.97 14.27 -0.58
N VAL A 37 1.40 14.91 -1.69
CA VAL A 37 1.92 14.19 -2.86
C VAL A 37 3.20 13.41 -2.49
N ILE A 38 4.10 14.03 -1.72
CA ILE A 38 5.30 13.36 -1.20
C ILE A 38 4.91 12.19 -0.29
N GLY A 39 3.94 12.38 0.62
CA GLY A 39 3.44 11.29 1.46
C GLY A 39 2.88 10.11 0.67
N ASN A 40 2.08 10.39 -0.37
CA ASN A 40 1.55 9.37 -1.26
C ASN A 40 2.66 8.62 -2.02
N LEU A 41 3.73 9.31 -2.41
CA LEU A 41 4.90 8.69 -3.02
C LEU A 41 5.62 7.75 -2.04
N ILE A 42 5.86 8.22 -0.81
CA ILE A 42 6.51 7.43 0.24
C ILE A 42 5.67 6.17 0.55
N ALA A 43 4.36 6.33 0.69
CA ALA A 43 3.45 5.21 0.92
C ALA A 43 3.48 4.18 -0.22
N TYR A 44 3.45 4.63 -1.48
CA TYR A 44 3.59 3.74 -2.63
C TYR A 44 4.91 2.95 -2.60
N LEU A 45 6.03 3.61 -2.32
CA LEU A 45 7.34 2.98 -2.26
C LEU A 45 7.45 2.00 -1.08
N ALA A 46 6.94 2.36 0.10
CA ALA A 46 6.91 1.51 1.28
C ALA A 46 6.11 0.22 1.00
N ILE A 47 4.88 0.33 0.51
CA ILE A 47 4.04 -0.83 0.17
C ILE A 47 4.73 -1.72 -0.88
N ARG A 48 5.38 -1.13 -1.88
CA ARG A 48 6.11 -1.89 -2.91
C ARG A 48 7.32 -2.63 -2.33
N LEU A 49 8.04 -1.99 -1.41
CA LEU A 49 9.18 -2.59 -0.72
C LEU A 49 8.74 -3.78 0.16
N GLU A 50 7.63 -3.62 0.89
CA GLU A 50 7.06 -4.71 1.70
C GLU A 50 6.61 -5.89 0.87
N LEU A 51 5.99 -5.64 -0.29
CA LEU A 51 5.63 -6.70 -1.22
C LEU A 51 6.88 -7.42 -1.76
N HIS A 52 7.93 -6.68 -2.12
CA HIS A 52 9.19 -7.26 -2.60
C HIS A 52 9.87 -8.12 -1.52
N HIS A 53 9.90 -7.67 -0.27
CA HIS A 53 10.43 -8.47 0.84
C HIS A 53 9.59 -9.73 1.10
N TYR A 54 8.26 -9.63 0.99
CA TYR A 54 7.37 -10.78 1.13
C TYR A 54 7.54 -11.83 0.02
N THR A 55 7.84 -11.42 -1.22
CA THR A 55 8.07 -12.34 -2.33
C THR A 55 9.44 -13.01 -2.26
N HIS A 56 10.48 -12.34 -1.78
CA HIS A 56 11.87 -12.83 -1.85
C HIS A 56 12.47 -13.32 -0.53
N LYS A 57 12.16 -12.71 0.62
CA LYS A 57 12.81 -13.04 1.92
C LYS A 57 11.87 -13.70 2.92
N TRP A 58 10.63 -13.24 3.02
CA TRP A 58 9.71 -13.71 4.06
C TRP A 58 8.79 -14.86 3.59
N GLY A 59 9.03 -15.38 2.39
CA GLY A 59 8.31 -16.50 1.79
C GLY A 59 8.30 -17.79 2.62
N PHE A 60 9.32 -17.99 3.47
CA PHE A 60 9.54 -19.21 4.23
C PHE A 60 8.85 -19.27 5.60
N HIS A 61 8.39 -18.15 6.17
CA HIS A 61 7.77 -18.10 7.51
C HIS A 61 6.40 -17.36 7.54
N ARG A 62 5.72 -17.29 6.39
CA ARG A 62 4.63 -16.35 6.06
C ARG A 62 3.43 -16.32 7.02
N ASN A 63 3.36 -15.28 7.87
CA ASN A 63 2.09 -14.77 8.35
C ASN A 63 1.50 -13.77 7.33
N LYS A 64 0.65 -14.26 6.41
CA LYS A 64 -0.02 -13.41 5.41
C LYS A 64 -0.80 -12.26 6.04
N LYS A 65 -1.33 -12.45 7.25
CA LYS A 65 -2.09 -11.42 7.98
C LYS A 65 -1.18 -10.26 8.40
N PHE A 66 0.06 -10.55 8.80
CA PHE A 66 1.03 -9.52 9.17
C PHE A 66 1.36 -8.57 8.02
N VAL A 67 1.66 -9.10 6.83
CA VAL A 67 1.97 -8.27 5.65
C VAL A 67 0.76 -7.45 5.22
N LYS A 68 -0.46 -8.01 5.29
CA LYS A 68 -1.69 -7.26 5.04
C LYS A 68 -1.84 -6.06 5.98
N ILE A 69 -1.58 -6.28 7.27
CA ILE A 69 -1.61 -5.22 8.29
C ILE A 69 -0.58 -4.15 7.94
N LEU A 70 0.65 -4.54 7.61
CA LEU A 70 1.74 -3.63 7.29
C LEU A 70 1.45 -2.77 6.06
N VAL A 71 0.91 -3.37 4.99
CA VAL A 71 0.53 -2.65 3.77
C VAL A 71 -0.58 -1.62 4.04
N VAL A 72 -1.60 -1.98 4.81
CA VAL A 72 -2.68 -1.06 5.19
C VAL A 72 -2.15 0.03 6.13
N TYR A 73 -1.22 -0.34 7.00
CA TYR A 73 -0.57 0.58 7.92
C TYR A 73 0.27 1.62 7.18
N ASP A 74 1.07 1.22 6.19
CA ASP A 74 1.86 2.13 5.36
C ASP A 74 0.99 3.12 4.60
N LEU A 75 -0.14 2.65 4.05
CA LEU A 75 -1.10 3.52 3.36
C LEU A 75 -1.58 4.66 4.27
N PHE A 76 -1.98 4.35 5.51
CA PHE A 76 -2.52 5.35 6.42
C PHE A 76 -1.45 6.17 7.14
N ALA A 77 -0.39 5.52 7.62
CA ALA A 77 0.68 6.19 8.36
C ALA A 77 1.49 7.13 7.45
N MET A 78 1.87 6.67 6.25
CA MET A 78 2.71 7.46 5.33
C MET A 78 1.88 8.28 4.34
N GLY A 79 0.76 7.72 3.84
CA GLY A 79 -0.05 8.37 2.81
C GLY A 79 -1.01 9.43 3.35
N PHE A 80 -1.36 9.37 4.64
CA PHE A 80 -2.30 10.31 5.26
C PHE A 80 -1.73 10.99 6.51
N LEU A 81 -1.43 10.21 7.55
CA LEU A 81 -1.14 10.74 8.89
C LEU A 81 0.11 11.63 8.91
N LEU A 82 1.21 11.17 8.31
CA LEU A 82 2.47 11.92 8.21
C LEU A 82 2.25 13.27 7.48
N PRO A 83 1.68 13.30 6.25
CA PRO A 83 1.33 14.54 5.59
C PRO A 83 0.44 15.46 6.40
N THR A 84 -0.62 14.94 7.02
CA THR A 84 -1.53 15.76 7.82
C THR A 84 -0.79 16.45 8.96
N ILE A 85 0.06 15.74 9.69
CA ILE A 85 0.85 16.31 10.78
C ILE A 85 1.85 17.35 10.27
N LEU A 86 2.52 17.09 9.14
CA LEU A 86 3.48 18.01 8.53
C LEU A 86 2.81 19.29 8.02
N VAL A 87 1.61 19.19 7.43
CA VAL A 87 0.85 20.36 6.94
C VAL A 87 0.50 21.33 8.07
N TYR A 88 0.24 20.84 9.27
CA TYR A 88 -0.05 21.68 10.45
C TYR A 88 1.19 21.99 11.29
N SER A 89 2.37 21.56 10.85
CA SER A 89 3.60 21.77 11.62
C SER A 89 4.26 23.10 11.29
N THR A 90 4.84 23.73 12.32
CA THR A 90 5.72 24.88 12.17
C THR A 90 7.12 24.49 12.61
N ARG A 91 8.13 25.30 12.28
CA ARG A 91 9.53 25.03 12.71
C ARG A 91 9.66 24.82 14.22
N ALA A 92 8.86 25.53 15.02
CA ALA A 92 8.87 25.43 16.47
C ALA A 92 8.15 24.17 17.00
N THR A 93 7.19 23.62 16.26
CA THR A 93 6.40 22.45 16.69
C THR A 93 6.79 21.14 16.01
N LEU A 94 7.74 21.18 15.07
CA LEU A 94 8.13 20.03 14.24
C LEU A 94 8.55 18.80 15.07
N VAL A 95 9.44 18.97 16.04
CA VAL A 95 9.90 17.86 16.89
C VAL A 95 8.75 17.26 17.70
N LYS A 96 7.92 18.12 18.30
CA LYS A 96 6.72 17.69 19.06
C LYS A 96 5.74 16.94 18.16
N ASN A 97 5.51 17.43 16.95
CA ASN A 97 4.60 16.83 15.99
C ASN A 97 5.11 15.48 15.47
N ILE A 98 6.42 15.34 15.26
CA ILE A 98 7.04 14.04 14.93
C ILE A 98 6.89 13.06 16.09
N LEU A 99 7.09 13.50 17.34
CA LEU A 99 6.87 12.65 18.51
C LEU A 99 5.40 12.18 18.58
N ILE A 100 4.45 13.09 18.38
CA ILE A 100 3.02 12.75 18.31
C ILE A 100 2.75 11.76 17.19
N TYR A 101 3.33 11.97 16.00
CA TYR A 101 3.24 11.05 14.87
C TYR A 101 3.68 9.64 15.29
N VAL A 102 4.88 9.49 15.88
CA VAL A 102 5.40 8.17 16.31
C VAL A 102 4.46 7.49 17.30
N VAL A 103 3.95 8.23 18.29
CA VAL A 103 3.00 7.70 19.29
C VAL A 103 1.69 7.27 18.64
N VAL A 104 1.10 8.11 17.80
CA VAL A 104 -0.16 7.80 17.11
C VAL A 104 0.01 6.60 16.18
N VAL A 105 1.09 6.56 15.42
CA VAL A 105 1.48 5.45 14.53
C VAL A 105 1.60 4.14 15.32
N PHE A 106 2.22 4.15 16.49
CA PHE A 106 2.25 2.98 17.36
C PHE A 106 0.86 2.55 17.85
N LEU A 107 0.02 3.51 18.25
CA LEU A 107 -1.33 3.24 18.76
C LEU A 107 -2.30 2.72 17.69
N ILE A 108 -2.18 3.15 16.43
CA ILE A 108 -3.08 2.71 15.35
C ILE A 108 -2.79 1.28 14.87
N TYR A 109 -1.61 0.72 15.20
CA TYR A 109 -1.27 -0.65 14.79
C TYR A 109 -2.26 -1.68 15.36
N VAL A 110 -2.59 -1.58 16.64
CA VAL A 110 -3.51 -2.48 17.34
C VAL A 110 -4.92 -2.49 16.70
N PRO A 111 -5.61 -1.35 16.52
CA PRO A 111 -6.93 -1.36 15.89
C PRO A 111 -6.89 -1.84 14.44
N ILE A 112 -5.86 -1.48 13.64
CA ILE A 112 -5.72 -1.98 12.26
C ILE A 112 -5.58 -3.50 12.28
N SER A 113 -4.77 -4.07 13.18
CA SER A 113 -4.60 -5.53 13.28
C SER A 113 -5.90 -6.28 13.59
N LYS A 114 -6.79 -5.67 14.39
CA LYS A 114 -8.10 -6.24 14.77
C LYS A 114 -9.15 -6.05 13.66
N MET A 115 -9.04 -4.97 12.88
CA MET A 115 -10.01 -4.62 11.84
C MET A 115 -9.60 -5.09 10.43
N ILE A 116 -8.42 -5.71 10.28
CA ILE A 116 -7.86 -6.04 8.97
C ILE A 116 -8.82 -6.86 8.09
N ASP A 117 -9.53 -7.82 8.69
CA ASP A 117 -10.46 -8.68 7.95
C ASP A 117 -11.68 -7.88 7.43
N LYS A 118 -12.12 -6.85 8.17
CA LYS A 118 -13.18 -5.91 7.71
C LYS A 118 -12.64 -4.91 6.68
N LEU A 119 -11.41 -4.45 6.86
CA LEU A 119 -10.74 -3.50 5.95
C LEU A 119 -10.48 -4.14 4.58
N MET A 120 -10.15 -5.43 4.53
CA MET A 120 -9.95 -6.17 3.28
C MET A 120 -11.19 -6.26 2.38
N GLY A 121 -12.40 -6.01 2.91
CA GLY A 121 -13.62 -5.86 2.12
C GLY A 121 -13.69 -4.48 1.46
N MET A 122 -14.89 -3.88 1.40
CA MET A 122 -15.05 -2.47 0.97
C MET A 122 -14.59 -1.46 2.04
N GLY A 123 -14.29 -1.92 3.26
CA GLY A 123 -13.91 -1.07 4.38
C GLY A 123 -12.74 -0.14 4.04
N LEU A 124 -11.66 -0.65 3.44
CA LEU A 124 -10.51 0.17 3.07
C LEU A 124 -10.89 1.33 2.15
N LEU A 125 -11.75 1.09 1.16
CA LEU A 125 -12.18 2.11 0.20
C LEU A 125 -13.08 3.17 0.86
N ILE A 126 -13.99 2.74 1.76
CA ILE A 126 -14.88 3.65 2.50
C ILE A 126 -14.06 4.56 3.41
N PHE A 127 -13.15 3.99 4.22
CA PHE A 127 -12.27 4.78 5.08
C PHE A 127 -11.38 5.73 4.27
N SER A 128 -10.83 5.25 3.17
CA SER A 128 -10.00 6.08 2.28
C SER A 128 -10.79 7.21 1.61
N GLY A 129 -12.08 7.00 1.33
CA GLY A 129 -12.98 8.07 0.87
C GLY A 129 -13.15 9.17 1.91
N GLY A 130 -13.33 8.80 3.19
CA GLY A 130 -13.38 9.75 4.30
C GLY A 130 -12.08 10.55 4.45
N PHE A 131 -10.93 9.89 4.41
CA PHE A 131 -9.63 10.57 4.47
C PHE A 131 -9.37 11.44 3.24
N SER A 132 -9.77 10.99 2.05
CA SER A 132 -9.70 11.78 0.81
C SER A 132 -10.47 13.10 0.92
N LEU A 133 -11.64 13.10 1.56
CA LEU A 133 -12.38 14.33 1.84
C LEU A 133 -11.62 15.28 2.78
N ILE A 134 -10.95 14.75 3.81
CA ILE A 134 -10.09 15.55 4.70
C ILE A 134 -8.90 16.15 3.92
N ILE A 135 -8.27 15.37 3.04
CA ILE A 135 -7.19 15.84 2.17
C ILE A 135 -7.71 16.97 1.27
N PHE A 136 -8.89 16.82 0.65
CA PHE A 136 -9.50 17.84 -0.18
C PHE A 136 -9.70 19.16 0.57
N LEU A 137 -10.30 19.11 1.77
CA LEU A 137 -10.51 20.29 2.62
C LEU A 137 -9.19 20.99 3.02
N THR A 138 -8.12 20.20 3.20
CA THR A 138 -6.82 20.70 3.64
C THR A 138 -5.98 21.27 2.50
N ALA A 139 -5.85 20.52 1.42
CA ALA A 139 -4.99 20.83 0.28
C ALA A 139 -5.67 21.76 -0.73
N ARG A 140 -7.01 21.88 -0.69
CA ARG A 140 -7.82 22.72 -1.59
C ARG A 140 -7.59 22.45 -3.09
N THR A 141 -7.27 21.21 -3.43
CA THR A 141 -7.07 20.71 -4.79
C THR A 141 -7.75 19.35 -4.92
N VAL A 142 -8.28 19.05 -6.11
CA VAL A 142 -8.94 17.76 -6.41
C VAL A 142 -7.92 16.68 -6.78
N LEU A 143 -6.72 17.06 -7.24
CA LEU A 143 -5.74 16.10 -7.74
C LEU A 143 -5.19 15.20 -6.63
N VAL A 144 -4.76 15.78 -5.52
CA VAL A 144 -4.20 15.05 -4.37
C VAL A 144 -5.17 14.03 -3.74
N PRO A 145 -6.44 14.37 -3.44
CA PRO A 145 -7.39 13.38 -2.93
C PRO A 145 -7.66 12.27 -3.97
N LEU A 146 -7.63 12.58 -5.26
CA LEU A 146 -7.77 11.59 -6.33
C LEU A 146 -6.55 10.64 -6.38
N ILE A 147 -5.32 11.16 -6.23
CA ILE A 147 -4.10 10.33 -6.06
C ILE A 147 -4.28 9.37 -4.88
N PHE A 148 -4.70 9.88 -3.73
CA PHE A 148 -4.85 9.07 -2.53
C PHE A 148 -5.91 7.97 -2.72
N MET A 149 -7.01 8.28 -3.41
CA MET A 149 -8.02 7.28 -3.78
C MET A 149 -7.48 6.22 -4.74
N LEU A 150 -6.72 6.61 -5.77
CA LEU A 150 -6.09 5.66 -6.68
C LEU A 150 -5.06 4.78 -5.97
N LEU A 151 -4.27 5.35 -5.06
CA LEU A 151 -3.32 4.60 -4.22
C LEU A 151 -4.05 3.61 -3.31
N SER A 152 -5.18 4.02 -2.72
CA SER A 152 -6.02 3.16 -1.89
C SER A 152 -6.68 2.04 -2.69
N LEU A 153 -7.13 2.33 -3.92
CA LEU A 153 -7.66 1.34 -4.85
C LEU A 153 -6.58 0.34 -5.28
N TRP A 154 -5.39 0.82 -5.62
CA TRP A 154 -4.24 -0.04 -5.92
C TRP A 154 -3.89 -0.94 -4.74
N THR A 155 -3.85 -0.38 -3.52
CA THR A 155 -3.58 -1.12 -2.29
C THR A 155 -4.65 -2.19 -2.05
N TRP A 156 -5.92 -1.86 -2.25
CA TRP A 156 -7.02 -2.81 -2.14
C TRP A 156 -6.89 -3.96 -3.15
N LEU A 157 -6.62 -3.66 -4.42
CA LEU A 157 -6.40 -4.67 -5.47
C LEU A 157 -5.18 -5.54 -5.16
N LEU A 158 -4.11 -4.95 -4.64
CA LEU A 158 -2.89 -5.66 -4.23
C LEU A 158 -3.19 -6.67 -3.11
N LEU A 159 -3.97 -6.26 -2.10
CA LEU A 159 -4.39 -7.13 -1.00
C LEU A 159 -5.33 -8.26 -1.47
N LYS A 160 -6.17 -7.98 -2.47
CA LYS A 160 -7.11 -8.94 -3.07
C LYS A 160 -6.40 -9.97 -3.97
N HIS A 161 -5.49 -9.53 -4.84
CA HIS A 161 -4.91 -10.36 -5.89
C HIS A 161 -3.52 -10.91 -5.56
N ASN A 162 -2.60 -10.12 -5.00
CA ASN A 162 -1.19 -10.53 -4.87
C ASN A 162 -0.86 -11.38 -3.63
N LEU A 163 -1.76 -11.47 -2.64
CA LEU A 163 -1.62 -12.39 -1.50
C LEU A 163 -2.29 -13.76 -1.69
N VAL A 164 -3.19 -13.85 -2.68
CA VAL A 164 -3.94 -15.07 -3.02
C VAL A 164 -3.24 -15.85 -4.15
N SER A 165 -2.68 -15.15 -5.15
CA SER A 165 -2.27 -15.76 -6.42
C SER A 165 -0.92 -16.50 -6.42
N TYR A 166 0.04 -16.16 -5.55
CA TYR A 166 1.32 -16.89 -5.53
C TYR A 166 1.28 -18.20 -4.76
N THR A 167 0.28 -18.42 -3.90
CA THR A 167 0.10 -19.72 -3.24
C THR A 167 -0.46 -20.78 -4.19
N GLN A 168 -1.28 -20.39 -5.18
CA GLN A 168 -1.81 -21.33 -6.18
C GLN A 168 -0.78 -21.70 -7.26
N TYR A 169 0.08 -20.76 -7.68
CA TYR A 169 1.12 -21.09 -8.66
C TYR A 169 2.18 -22.06 -8.11
N ILE A 170 2.47 -22.00 -6.81
CA ILE A 170 3.37 -22.95 -6.14
C ILE A 170 2.68 -24.31 -5.93
N THR A 171 1.38 -24.36 -5.62
CA THR A 171 0.69 -25.65 -5.44
C THR A 171 0.45 -26.38 -6.76
N VAL A 172 0.16 -25.68 -7.86
CA VAL A 172 0.01 -26.31 -9.19
C VAL A 172 1.36 -26.80 -9.73
N ASN A 173 2.45 -26.06 -9.50
CA ASN A 173 3.78 -26.54 -9.89
C ASN A 173 4.30 -27.65 -8.97
N ALA A 174 4.00 -27.63 -7.67
CA ALA A 174 4.37 -28.73 -6.76
C ALA A 174 3.61 -30.04 -7.05
N LEU A 175 2.36 -29.96 -7.51
CA LEU A 175 1.61 -31.12 -7.99
C LEU A 175 2.12 -31.64 -9.36
N ASN A 176 2.55 -30.74 -10.26
CA ASN A 176 3.12 -31.15 -11.55
C ASN A 176 4.57 -31.64 -11.49
N THR A 177 5.35 -31.26 -10.46
CA THR A 177 6.68 -31.82 -10.21
C THR A 177 6.66 -33.06 -9.32
N GLY A 178 5.56 -33.31 -8.60
CA GLY A 178 5.38 -34.50 -7.76
C GLY A 178 5.02 -35.77 -8.52
N HIS A 179 4.58 -35.67 -9.78
CA HIS A 179 4.17 -36.83 -10.59
C HIS A 179 5.16 -37.26 -11.69
N LYS A 180 6.31 -36.60 -11.81
CA LYS A 180 7.37 -36.96 -12.77
C LYS A 180 8.59 -37.65 -12.12
N GLY A 181 8.50 -38.01 -10.84
CA GLY A 181 9.61 -38.54 -10.06
C GLY A 181 9.66 -40.06 -9.88
N ASP A 182 8.72 -40.83 -10.43
CA ASP A 182 8.55 -42.26 -10.10
C ASP A 182 8.52 -43.22 -11.31
N GLU A 183 9.13 -42.83 -12.44
CA GLU A 183 9.27 -43.71 -13.63
C GLU A 183 10.73 -43.93 -14.05
N ASN A 184 11.67 -43.99 -13.10
CA ASN A 184 13.02 -44.43 -13.45
C ASN A 184 13.73 -45.25 -12.36
N LYS A 185 13.05 -46.31 -11.91
CA LYS A 185 13.68 -47.45 -11.24
C LYS A 185 13.17 -48.74 -11.87
N ASN A 186 13.89 -49.24 -12.86
CA ASN A 186 14.18 -50.65 -13.16
C ASN A 186 14.60 -50.76 -14.64
N ILE A 187 15.60 -51.51 -15.09
CA ILE A 187 16.66 -52.35 -14.54
C ILE A 187 17.61 -52.52 -15.74
N GLN A 188 18.91 -52.56 -15.48
CA GLN A 188 19.90 -53.01 -16.46
C GLN A 188 19.62 -54.47 -16.85
N LEU A 189 19.62 -54.75 -18.15
CA LEU A 189 20.24 -55.93 -18.78
C LEU A 189 20.37 -55.66 -20.28
#